data_AF-A0A3D9KZ42-F1
#
_entry.id   AF-A0A3D9KZ42-F1
#
_cell.length_a   1.000
_cell.length_b   1.000
_cell.length_c   1.000
_cell.angle_alpha   90.00
_cell.angle_beta   90.00
_cell.angle_gamma   90.00
#
_symmetry.space_group_name_H-M   'P 1'
#
loop_
_entity.id
_entity.type
_entity.pdbx_description
1 polymer ?
#
loop_
_entity_poly.entity_id
_entity_poly.type
_entity_poly.pdbx_seq_one_letter_code
_entity_poly.pdbx_strand_id
1 'polypeptide(L)' 'MPVYKLKAKNKYGDMPKGYEFQVPSSTTPKPNASEVEKIIKNLGFDAKAQSYESAGNFDVTKMG' A
#
# COMPACT_ATOMS: atom_id res chain seq x y z
N MET A 1 8.18 -7.52 13.15
CA MET A 1 8.13 -6.58 12.00
C MET A 1 6.91 -5.71 12.17
N PRO A 2 7.02 -4.38 12.05
CA PRO A 2 5.85 -3.52 12.06
C PRO A 2 4.93 -3.85 10.89
N VAL A 3 3.63 -3.73 11.12
CA VAL A 3 2.62 -3.80 10.06
C VAL A 3 2.09 -2.39 9.85
N TYR A 4 1.92 -2.00 8.59
CA TYR A 4 1.38 -0.71 8.22
C TYR A 4 0.03 -0.90 7.54
N LYS A 5 -1.00 -0.20 8.01
CA LYS A 5 -2.24 -0.05 7.26
C LYS A 5 -2.08 1.10 6.29
N LEU A 6 -2.28 0.83 5.01
CA LEU A 6 -2.31 1.80 3.92
C LEU A 6 -3.76 1.99 3.49
N LYS A 7 -4.18 3.25 3.34
CA LYS A 7 -5.48 3.61 2.81
C LYS A 7 -5.33 4.44 1.54
N ALA A 8 -6.06 4.07 0.49
CA ALA A 8 -6.01 4.78 -0.78
C ALA A 8 -6.68 6.16 -0.69
N LYS A 9 -5.93 7.24 -0.95
CA LYS A 9 -6.46 8.61 -0.93
C LYS A 9 -7.37 8.89 -2.14
N ASN A 10 -7.09 8.23 -3.26
CA ASN A 10 -7.80 8.34 -4.54
C ASN A 10 -8.05 6.96 -5.15
N LYS A 11 -8.72 6.93 -6.31
CA LYS A 11 -8.82 5.72 -7.13
C LYS A 11 -7.49 5.48 -7.85
N TYR A 12 -6.92 4.29 -7.69
CA TYR A 12 -5.64 3.90 -8.30
C TYR A 12 -5.88 2.71 -9.23
N GLY A 13 -6.07 2.99 -10.53
CA GLY A 13 -6.47 1.93 -11.47
C GLY A 13 -7.82 1.34 -11.08
N ASP A 14 -7.84 0.05 -10.77
CA ASP A 14 -8.98 -0.70 -10.25
C ASP A 14 -9.08 -0.70 -8.72
N MET A 15 -8.09 -0.20 -7.99
CA MET A 15 -8.17 -0.01 -6.54
C MET A 15 -9.07 1.20 -6.20
N PRO A 16 -10.16 1.00 -5.44
CA PRO A 16 -11.09 2.07 -5.13
C PRO A 16 -10.53 3.04 -4.08
N LYS A 17 -10.97 4.31 -4.14
CA LYS A 17 -10.67 5.29 -3.10
C LYS A 17 -11.15 4.78 -1.73
N GLY A 18 -10.31 4.94 -0.72
CA GLY A 18 -10.59 4.50 0.64
C GLY A 18 -10.35 3.01 0.88
N TYR A 19 -9.90 2.24 -0.12
CA TYR A 19 -9.50 0.85 0.08
C TYR A 19 -8.35 0.77 1.08
N GLU A 20 -8.43 -0.16 2.01
CA GLU A 20 -7.47 -0.33 3.10
C GLU A 20 -6.81 -1.72 3.01
N PHE A 21 -5.49 -1.76 3.12
CA PHE A 21 -4.72 -3.00 3.13
C PHE A 21 -3.54 -2.91 4.09
N GLN A 22 -3.00 -4.08 4.45
CA GLN A 22 -1.88 -4.17 5.38
C GLN A 22 -0.60 -4.55 4.64
N VAL A 23 0.47 -3.85 4.95
CA VAL A 23 1.81 -4.10 4.43
C VAL A 23 2.73 -4.40 5.61
N PRO A 24 3.12 -5.67 5.81
CA PRO A 24 4.23 -6.01 6.68
C PRO A 24 5.50 -5.38 6.11
N SER A 25 6.24 -4.64 6.93
CA SER A 25 7.48 -4.01 6.48
C SER A 25 8.59 -4.22 7.48
N SER A 26 9.80 -4.36 6.95
CA SER A 26 11.03 -4.32 7.73
C SER A 26 11.59 -2.90 7.89
N THR A 27 11.03 -1.93 7.15
CA THR A 27 11.50 -0.55 7.09
C THR A 27 10.65 0.39 7.95
N THR A 28 11.30 1.40 8.53
CA THR A 28 10.66 2.46 9.33
C THR A 28 11.05 3.83 8.77
N PRO A 29 10.16 4.84 8.80
CA PRO A 29 8.86 4.87 9.46
C PRO A 29 7.68 4.41 8.59
N LYS A 30 7.89 4.02 7.33
CA LYS A 30 6.87 3.61 6.36
C LYS A 30 7.38 2.44 5.51
N PRO A 31 6.51 1.63 4.90
CA PRO A 31 6.94 0.57 4.00
C PRO A 31 7.64 1.12 2.75
N ASN A 32 8.53 0.32 2.17
CA ASN A 32 9.17 0.66 0.90
C ASN A 32 8.26 0.33 -0.29
N ALA A 33 8.60 0.87 -1.46
CA ALA A 33 7.80 0.71 -2.68
C ALA A 33 7.60 -0.76 -3.05
N SER A 34 8.66 -1.56 -3.04
CA SER A 34 8.60 -2.99 -3.44
C SER A 34 7.71 -3.83 -2.53
N GLU A 35 7.68 -3.54 -1.22
CA GLU A 35 6.78 -4.21 -0.27
C GLU A 35 5.31 -3.86 -0.59
N VAL A 36 5.02 -2.59 -0.86
CA VAL A 36 3.67 -2.14 -1.20
C VAL A 36 3.23 -2.72 -2.54
N GLU A 37 4.07 -2.62 -3.59
CA GLU A 37 3.81 -3.17 -4.93
C GLU A 37 3.47 -4.66 -4.86
N LYS A 38 4.25 -5.43 -4.11
CA LYS A 38 4.04 -6.86 -3.92
C LYS A 38 2.68 -7.15 -3.28
N ILE A 39 2.27 -6.37 -2.29
CA ILE A 39 0.95 -6.53 -1.66
C ILE A 39 -0.17 -6.16 -2.64
N ILE A 40 -0.04 -5.04 -3.37
CA ILE A 40 -1.02 -4.61 -4.38
C ILE A 40 -1.21 -5.70 -5.44
N LYS A 41 -0.11 -6.29 -5.93
CA LYS A 41 -0.12 -7.39 -6.88
C LYS A 41 -0.76 -8.66 -6.31
N ASN A 42 -0.45 -9.03 -5.07
CA ASN A 42 -1.04 -10.19 -4.40
C ASN A 42 -2.56 -10.04 -4.16
N LEU A 43 -3.04 -8.81 -4.01
CA LEU A 43 -4.47 -8.50 -3.90
C LEU A 43 -5.20 -8.54 -5.26
N GLY A 44 -4.47 -8.75 -6.37
CA GLY A 44 -5.03 -8.91 -7.70
C GLY A 44 -5.31 -7.60 -8.43
N PHE A 45 -4.81 -6.46 -7.94
CA PHE A 45 -4.98 -5.18 -8.61
C PHE A 45 -4.10 -5.03 -9.85
N ASP A 46 -4.55 -4.20 -10.78
CA ASP A 46 -3.93 -4.02 -12.09
C ASP A 46 -2.53 -3.38 -12.03
N ALA A 47 -1.83 -3.35 -13.17
CA ALA A 47 -0.52 -2.72 -13.28
C ALA A 47 -0.55 -1.21 -12.98
N LYS A 48 -1.70 -0.56 -13.17
CA LYS A 48 -1.87 0.85 -12.86
C LYS A 48 -1.91 1.07 -11.36
N ALA A 49 -2.62 0.24 -10.60
CA ALA A 49 -2.61 0.24 -9.14
C ALA A 49 -1.22 -0.06 -8.59
N GLN A 50 -0.51 -1.03 -9.20
CA GLN A 50 0.87 -1.38 -8.83
C GLN A 50 1.77 -0.15 -8.92
N SER A 51 1.69 0.65 -9.99
CA SER A 51 2.48 1.88 -10.16
C SER A 51 2.33 2.95 -9.05
N TYR A 52 1.31 2.82 -8.19
CA TYR A 52 1.13 3.68 -7.01
C TYR A 52 1.83 3.15 -5.75
N GLU A 53 2.66 2.12 -5.87
CA GLU A 53 3.55 1.50 -4.87
C GLU A 53 4.23 2.43 -3.85
N SER A 54 4.45 3.71 -4.17
CA SER A 54 4.98 4.66 -3.20
C SER A 54 4.03 4.83 -2.01
N ALA A 55 4.50 4.49 -0.80
CA ALA A 55 3.75 4.67 0.45
C ALA A 55 3.26 6.12 0.67
N GLY A 56 3.86 7.12 0.03
CA GLY A 56 3.39 8.52 0.09
C GLY A 56 2.02 8.74 -0.57
N ASN A 57 1.63 7.87 -1.51
CA ASN A 57 0.32 7.91 -2.14
C ASN A 57 -0.81 7.54 -1.16
N PHE A 58 -0.51 6.82 -0.09
CA PHE A 58 -1.50 6.30 0.85
C PHE A 58 -1.51 7.10 2.16
N ASP A 59 -2.60 7.00 2.90
CA ASP A 59 -2.59 7.32 4.33
C ASP A 59 -2.01 6.11 5.08
N VAL A 60 -0.87 6.32 5.73
CA VAL A 60 -0.10 5.25 6.37
C VAL A 60 -0.31 5.32 7.88
N THR A 61 -0.83 4.25 8.47
CA THR A 61 -0.98 4.08 9.92
C THR A 61 -0.16 2.88 10.38
N LYS A 62 0.79 3.09 11.29
CA LYS A 62 1.54 1.99 11.92
C LYS A 62 0.59 1.23 12.86
N MET A 63 0.45 -0.07 12.64
CA MET A 63 -0.24 -0.99 13.56
C MET A 63 0.77 -1.39 14.65
N GLY A 64 0.34 -1.24 15.91
CA GLY A 64 1.14 -1.49 17.11
C GLY A 64 1.57 -2.94 17.26
#